data_AF-A0A3C1HVR1-F1
#
_entry.id   AF-A0A3C1HVR1-F1
#
_cell.length_a   1.000
_cell.length_b   1.000
_cell.length_c   1.000
_cell.angle_alpha   90.00
_cell.angle_beta   90.00
_cell.angle_gamma   90.00
#
_symmetry.space_group_name_H-M   'P 1'
#
loop_
_entity.id
_entity.type
_entity.pdbx_description
1 polymer ?
#
loop_
_entity_poly.entity_id
_entity_poly.type
_entity_poly.pdbx_seq_one_letter_code
_entity_poly.pdbx_strand_id
1 'polypeptide(L)'
;MLAPLIKFLQALSNNTAPGQIAHGFALGMILGLLPKDNLLWYLLFVFFFFFRIQRGVFSLSVIIWALIAPLLDPYFDYLGCYILTYGSLQPLFRTLVNIPFVAFTGFNNSVVMGSFVCGICAYIPIYVLARLFVFVWRKYLAKYVRKLGFLTIVKQLPGISKVLELVEEYV
;
A
#
# COMPACT_ATOMS: atom_id res chain seq x y z
N MET A 1 1.11 -3.34 -19.91
CA MET A 1 0.40 -2.75 -18.75
C MET A 1 -0.33 -3.76 -17.86
N LEU A 2 -0.65 -4.97 -18.32
CA LEU A 2 -1.32 -6.03 -17.52
C LEU A 2 -0.40 -6.85 -16.60
N ALA A 3 0.92 -6.81 -16.83
CA ALA A 3 1.90 -7.61 -16.08
C ALA A 3 1.86 -7.40 -14.55
N PRO A 4 1.66 -6.19 -14.00
CA PRO A 4 1.52 -6.00 -12.55
C PRO A 4 0.26 -6.66 -11.99
N LEU A 5 -0.86 -6.58 -12.72
CA LEU A 5 -2.13 -7.20 -12.34
C LEU A 5 -2.01 -8.73 -12.32
N ILE A 6 -1.33 -9.30 -13.32
CA ILE A 6 -1.07 -10.74 -13.39
C ILE A 6 -0.16 -11.20 -12.25
N LYS A 7 0.93 -10.47 -11.98
CA LYS A 7 1.81 -10.76 -10.82
C LYS A 7 1.07 -10.64 -9.49
N PHE A 8 0.12 -9.72 -9.37
CA PHE A 8 -0.74 -9.59 -8.19
C PHE A 8 -1.68 -10.79 -8.04
N LEU A 9 -2.37 -11.21 -9.11
CA LEU A 9 -3.25 -12.38 -9.10
C LEU A 9 -2.47 -13.67 -8.81
N GLN A 10 -1.27 -13.81 -9.38
CA GLN A 10 -0.33 -14.90 -9.07
C GLN A 10 0.14 -14.86 -7.62
N ALA A 11 0.49 -13.69 -7.08
CA ALA A 11 0.88 -13.52 -5.68
C ALA A 11 -0.25 -13.93 -4.70
N LEU A 12 -1.51 -13.72 -5.07
CA LEU A 12 -2.66 -14.19 -4.28
C LEU A 12 -2.79 -15.73 -4.29
N SER A 13 -2.40 -16.38 -5.39
CA SER A 13 -2.48 -17.83 -5.60
C SER A 13 -1.22 -18.60 -5.17
N ASN A 14 -0.06 -17.94 -5.06
CA ASN A 14 1.20 -18.56 -4.69
C ASN A 14 1.28 -18.85 -3.18
N ASN A 15 2.26 -19.68 -2.79
CA ASN A 15 2.60 -20.05 -1.42
C ASN A 15 3.12 -18.86 -0.55
N THR A 16 2.81 -17.63 -0.94
CA THR A 16 3.09 -16.43 -0.15
C THR A 16 2.27 -16.46 1.13
N ALA A 17 2.88 -16.11 2.26
CA ALA A 17 2.17 -16.08 3.54
C ALA A 17 1.05 -15.01 3.51
N PRO A 18 -0.18 -15.31 3.96
CA PRO A 18 -1.27 -14.33 4.00
C PRO A 18 -0.90 -13.04 4.74
N GLY A 19 -0.05 -13.16 5.77
CA GLY A 19 0.49 -12.04 6.51
C GLY A 19 1.31 -11.08 5.63
N GLN A 20 2.14 -11.58 4.71
CA GLN A 20 2.97 -10.72 3.84
C GLN A 20 2.13 -9.94 2.82
N ILE A 21 1.03 -10.54 2.35
CA ILE A 21 0.04 -9.89 1.48
C ILE A 21 -0.67 -8.78 2.27
N ALA A 22 -1.16 -9.09 3.48
CA ALA A 22 -1.86 -8.13 4.32
C ALA A 22 -0.95 -6.95 4.74
N HIS A 23 0.30 -7.20 5.14
CA HIS A 23 1.27 -6.12 5.44
C HIS A 23 1.54 -5.28 4.20
N GLY A 24 1.75 -5.91 3.03
CA GLY A 24 1.95 -5.19 1.77
C GLY A 24 0.77 -4.29 1.45
N PHE A 25 -0.46 -4.77 1.62
CA PHE A 25 -1.65 -3.97 1.37
C PHE A 25 -1.77 -2.79 2.36
N ALA A 26 -1.62 -3.04 3.66
CA ALA A 26 -1.76 -2.01 4.69
C ALA A 26 -0.63 -0.96 4.65
N LEU A 27 0.62 -1.35 4.42
CA LEU A 27 1.73 -0.39 4.23
C LEU A 27 1.57 0.39 2.93
N GLY A 28 1.09 -0.26 1.86
CA GLY A 28 0.83 0.40 0.59
C GLY A 28 -0.29 1.44 0.70
N MET A 29 -1.27 1.22 1.58
CA MET A 29 -2.28 2.24 1.90
C MET A 29 -1.65 3.47 2.53
N ILE A 30 -0.81 3.30 3.58
CA ILE A 30 -0.15 4.44 4.25
C ILE A 30 0.56 5.30 3.21
N LEU A 31 1.37 4.68 2.37
CA LEU A 31 2.12 5.39 1.33
C LEU A 31 1.24 5.95 0.21
N GLY A 32 0.14 5.26 -0.14
CA GLY A 32 -0.80 5.70 -1.17
C GLY A 32 -1.64 6.91 -0.75
N LEU A 33 -1.96 7.05 0.54
CA LEU A 33 -2.71 8.20 1.06
C LEU A 33 -1.88 9.47 1.19
N LEU A 34 -0.56 9.36 1.30
CA LEU A 34 0.35 10.50 1.41
C LEU A 34 0.52 11.21 0.06
N PRO A 35 0.51 12.56 0.04
CA PRO A 35 0.99 13.34 -1.09
C PRO A 35 2.45 12.98 -1.45
N LYS A 36 2.80 12.99 -2.74
CA LYS A 36 4.11 12.51 -3.25
C LYS A 36 5.21 13.57 -3.26
N ASP A 37 4.86 14.81 -2.93
CA ASP A 37 5.68 16.02 -3.05
C ASP A 37 6.52 16.32 -1.80
N ASN A 38 6.69 15.35 -0.90
CA ASN A 38 7.40 15.51 0.37
C ASN A 38 8.42 14.39 0.62
N LEU A 39 9.45 14.69 1.41
CA LEU A 39 10.51 13.73 1.75
C LEU A 39 9.98 12.56 2.58
N LEU A 40 8.93 12.76 3.38
CA LEU A 40 8.33 11.70 4.19
C LEU A 40 7.84 10.54 3.32
N TRP A 41 7.21 10.85 2.19
CA TRP A 41 6.76 9.84 1.22
C TRP A 41 7.93 8.97 0.75
N TYR A 42 9.03 9.58 0.30
CA TYR A 42 10.20 8.84 -0.19
C TYR A 42 10.89 8.05 0.92
N LEU A 43 11.00 8.61 2.13
CA LEU A 43 11.56 7.92 3.28
C LEU A 43 10.74 6.68 3.64
N LEU A 44 9.42 6.80 3.71
CA LEU A 44 8.53 5.67 3.99
C LEU A 44 8.56 4.64 2.87
N PHE A 45 8.61 5.07 1.61
CA PHE A 45 8.75 4.16 0.48
C PHE A 45 10.01 3.29 0.61
N VAL A 46 11.17 3.90 0.86
CA VAL A 46 12.43 3.16 1.05
C VAL A 46 12.36 2.30 2.32
N PHE A 47 11.84 2.85 3.41
CA PHE A 47 11.73 2.15 4.70
C PHE A 47 10.84 0.89 4.59
N PHE A 48 9.74 0.94 3.84
CA PHE A 48 8.83 -0.18 3.67
C PHE A 48 9.44 -1.36 2.90
N PHE A 49 10.48 -1.15 2.11
CA PHE A 49 11.19 -2.24 1.43
C PHE A 49 12.02 -3.12 2.36
N PHE A 50 12.34 -2.65 3.58
CA PHE A 50 13.01 -3.45 4.59
C PHE A 50 12.08 -4.47 5.27
N PHE A 51 10.76 -4.29 5.16
CA PHE A 51 9.80 -5.23 5.72
C PHE A 51 9.61 -6.45 4.82
N ARG A 52 9.34 -7.61 5.43
CA ARG A 52 8.94 -8.82 4.70
C ARG A 52 7.49 -8.69 4.20
N ILE A 53 7.31 -8.01 3.07
CA ILE A 53 6.02 -7.81 2.41
C ILE A 53 6.01 -8.34 0.98
N GLN A 54 4.80 -8.61 0.47
CA GLN A 54 4.64 -8.94 -0.95
C GLN A 54 4.65 -7.66 -1.80
N ARG A 55 5.74 -7.43 -2.54
CA ARG A 55 5.98 -6.17 -3.26
C ARG A 55 4.92 -5.86 -4.31
N GLY A 56 4.41 -6.87 -5.02
CA GLY A 56 3.35 -6.67 -6.02
C GLY A 56 2.04 -6.16 -5.41
N VAL A 57 1.68 -6.66 -4.22
CA VAL A 57 0.49 -6.24 -3.47
C VAL A 57 0.68 -4.83 -2.93
N PHE A 58 1.88 -4.55 -2.40
CA PHE A 58 2.25 -3.22 -1.94
C PHE A 58 2.11 -2.18 -3.05
N SER A 59 2.72 -2.39 -4.22
CA SER A 59 2.63 -1.45 -5.35
C SER A 59 1.19 -1.26 -5.84
N LEU A 60 0.39 -2.32 -5.91
CA LEU A 60 -1.01 -2.20 -6.30
C LEU A 60 -1.80 -1.38 -5.27
N SER A 61 -1.59 -1.65 -3.98
CA SER A 61 -2.25 -0.92 -2.90
C SER A 61 -1.92 0.57 -2.95
N VAL A 62 -0.65 0.94 -3.14
CA VAL A 62 -0.24 2.35 -3.32
C VAL A 62 -1.03 3.02 -4.43
N ILE A 63 -1.20 2.36 -5.58
CA ILE A 63 -1.94 2.92 -6.71
C ILE A 63 -3.43 3.09 -6.36
N ILE A 64 -4.06 2.07 -5.77
CA ILE A 64 -5.48 2.11 -5.39
C ILE A 64 -5.74 3.26 -4.42
N TRP A 65 -4.94 3.36 -3.36
CA TRP A 65 -5.13 4.38 -2.34
C TRP A 65 -4.75 5.78 -2.82
N ALA A 66 -3.76 5.91 -3.71
CA ALA A 66 -3.44 7.20 -4.34
C ALA A 66 -4.58 7.73 -5.23
N LEU A 67 -5.41 6.85 -5.79
CA LEU A 67 -6.62 7.28 -6.53
C LEU A 67 -7.75 7.72 -5.58
N ILE A 68 -7.80 7.16 -4.37
CA ILE A 68 -8.80 7.48 -3.36
C ILE A 68 -8.42 8.73 -2.55
N ALA A 69 -7.11 8.97 -2.35
CA ALA A 69 -6.59 10.05 -1.50
C ALA A 69 -7.21 11.43 -1.79
N PRO A 70 -7.33 11.90 -3.05
CA PRO A 70 -7.91 13.22 -3.34
C PRO A 70 -9.35 13.41 -2.84
N LEU A 71 -10.12 12.33 -2.71
CA LEU A 71 -11.48 12.39 -2.16
C LEU A 71 -11.47 12.55 -0.63
N LEU A 72 -10.40 12.08 0.03
CA LEU A 72 -10.20 12.15 1.48
C LEU A 72 -9.38 13.37 1.91
N ASP A 73 -8.73 14.07 0.98
CA ASP A 73 -7.89 15.24 1.26
C ASP A 73 -8.55 16.30 2.16
N PRO A 74 -9.83 16.70 1.99
CA PRO A 74 -10.47 17.66 2.89
C PRO A 74 -10.54 17.16 4.35
N TYR A 75 -10.70 15.85 4.55
CA TYR A 75 -10.72 15.24 5.87
C TYR A 75 -9.31 15.17 6.47
N PHE A 76 -8.31 14.85 5.65
CA PHE A 76 -6.91 14.87 6.07
C PHE A 76 -6.45 16.29 6.44
N ASP A 77 -6.83 17.30 5.66
CA ASP A 77 -6.53 18.69 5.95
C ASP A 77 -7.10 19.12 7.29
N TYR A 78 -8.39 18.82 7.54
CA TYR A 78 -9.05 19.12 8.81
C TYR A 78 -8.34 18.48 10.01
N LEU A 79 -8.07 17.17 9.94
CA LEU A 79 -7.38 16.46 11.02
C LEU A 79 -5.94 16.94 11.21
N GLY A 80 -5.21 17.17 10.12
CA GLY A 80 -3.85 17.67 10.18
C GLY A 80 -3.77 19.05 10.80
N CYS A 81 -4.67 19.96 10.41
CA CYS A 81 -4.79 21.28 11.04
C CYS A 81 -5.06 21.15 12.55
N TYR A 82 -6.01 20.30 12.94
CA TYR A 82 -6.31 20.05 14.36
C TYR A 82 -5.08 19.57 15.13
N ILE A 83 -4.31 18.64 14.57
CA ILE A 83 -3.10 18.10 15.22
C ILE A 83 -2.02 19.17 15.30
N LEU A 84 -1.73 19.86 14.20
CA LEU A 84 -0.64 20.85 14.13
C LEU A 84 -0.90 22.08 15.00
N THR A 85 -2.17 22.43 15.23
CA THR A 85 -2.57 23.56 16.09
C THR A 85 -2.78 23.18 17.54
N TYR A 86 -2.66 21.89 17.90
CA TYR A 86 -2.88 21.42 19.25
C TYR A 86 -1.84 22.00 20.22
N GLY A 87 -2.31 22.79 21.20
CA GLY A 87 -1.46 23.66 22.01
C GLY A 87 -0.32 22.96 22.76
N SER A 88 -0.52 21.71 23.20
CA SER A 88 0.53 20.96 23.90
C SER A 88 1.62 20.41 22.97
N LEU A 89 1.34 20.26 21.67
CA LEU A 89 2.28 19.76 20.67
C LEU A 89 3.02 20.88 19.93
N GLN A 90 2.56 22.12 20.07
CA GLN A 90 3.18 23.30 19.47
C GLN A 90 4.68 23.46 19.77
N PRO A 91 5.17 23.28 21.02
CA PRO A 91 6.61 23.33 21.30
C PRO A 91 7.40 22.29 20.50
N LEU A 92 6.89 21.06 20.41
CA LEU A 92 7.51 19.97 19.64
C LEU A 92 7.59 20.34 18.15
N PHE A 93 6.48 20.77 17.55
CA PHE A 93 6.46 21.12 16.14
C PHE A 93 7.36 22.30 15.81
N ARG A 94 7.44 23.32 16.68
CA ARG A 94 8.39 24.43 16.50
C ARG A 94 9.85 23.93 16.51
N THR A 95 10.21 23.03 17.42
CA THR A 95 11.56 22.45 17.42
C THR A 95 11.83 21.67 16.14
N LEU A 96 10.86 20.85 15.69
CA LEU A 96 11.00 20.05 14.47
C LEU A 96 11.12 20.90 13.20
N VAL A 97 10.33 21.97 13.05
CA VAL A 97 10.41 22.86 11.87
C VAL A 97 11.77 23.54 11.75
N ASN A 98 12.42 23.86 12.88
CA ASN A 98 13.73 24.51 12.87
C ASN A 98 14.89 23.57 12.52
N ILE A 99 14.65 22.26 12.38
CA ILE A 99 15.66 21.31 11.93
C ILE A 99 15.64 21.28 10.39
N PRO A 100 16.73 21.65 9.70
CA PRO A 100 16.72 21.89 8.25
C PRO A 100 16.27 20.68 7.43
N PHE A 101 16.62 19.46 7.84
CA PHE A 101 16.21 18.24 7.13
C PHE A 101 14.75 17.82 7.40
N VAL A 102 14.21 18.17 8.57
CA VAL A 102 12.88 17.75 9.00
C VAL A 102 11.82 18.56 8.27
N ALA A 103 12.08 19.83 7.95
CA ALA A 103 11.18 20.65 7.14
C ALA A 103 10.86 20.00 5.78
N PHE A 104 11.81 19.31 5.15
CA PHE A 104 11.57 18.62 3.86
C PHE A 104 10.60 17.45 3.96
N THR A 105 10.37 16.90 5.16
CA THR A 105 9.37 15.84 5.36
C THR A 105 7.95 16.31 5.06
N GLY A 106 7.71 17.63 5.00
CA GLY A 106 6.39 18.19 4.72
C GLY A 106 5.40 17.97 5.86
N PHE A 107 5.85 17.59 7.07
CA PHE A 107 4.95 17.36 8.21
C PHE A 107 4.16 18.61 8.63
N ASN A 108 4.63 19.80 8.25
CA ASN A 108 3.95 21.07 8.46
C ASN A 108 2.78 21.31 7.47
N ASN A 109 2.64 20.46 6.44
CA ASN A 109 1.46 20.40 5.60
C ASN A 109 0.38 19.57 6.31
N SER A 110 -0.79 20.16 6.51
CA SER A 110 -1.94 19.55 7.17
C SER A 110 -2.42 18.28 6.46
N VAL A 111 -2.49 18.25 5.13
CA VAL A 111 -2.87 17.04 4.38
C VAL A 111 -1.86 15.92 4.61
N VAL A 112 -0.56 16.23 4.60
CA VAL A 112 0.51 15.23 4.87
C VAL A 112 0.39 14.70 6.30
N MET A 113 0.24 15.58 7.29
CA MET A 113 0.13 15.19 8.70
C MET A 113 -1.13 14.36 8.96
N GLY A 114 -2.28 14.79 8.44
CA GLY A 114 -3.55 14.11 8.60
C GLY A 114 -3.57 12.75 7.92
N SER A 115 -3.12 12.67 6.65
CA SER A 115 -3.04 11.41 5.91
C SER A 115 -2.07 10.42 6.57
N PHE A 116 -0.94 10.89 7.10
CA PHE A 116 0.02 10.05 7.81
C PHE A 116 -0.56 9.45 9.08
N VAL A 117 -1.18 10.28 9.94
CA VAL A 117 -1.80 9.82 11.19
C VAL A 117 -2.99 8.90 10.91
N CYS A 118 -3.86 9.26 9.96
CA CYS A 118 -4.94 8.40 9.51
C CYS A 118 -4.43 7.06 8.98
N GLY A 119 -3.38 7.06 8.17
CA GLY A 119 -2.76 5.86 7.63
C GLY A 119 -2.23 4.94 8.74
N ILE A 120 -1.52 5.48 9.73
CA ILE A 120 -1.03 4.72 10.89
C ILE A 120 -2.19 4.14 11.70
N CYS A 121 -3.20 4.95 12.02
CA CYS A 121 -4.37 4.49 12.77
C CYS A 121 -5.17 3.42 12.01
N ALA A 122 -5.31 3.57 10.69
CA ALA A 122 -6.01 2.63 9.82
C ALA A 122 -5.19 1.37 9.50
N TYR A 123 -3.91 1.32 9.87
CA TYR A 123 -3.03 0.19 9.56
C TYR A 123 -3.59 -1.14 10.11
N ILE A 124 -3.90 -1.19 11.40
CA ILE A 124 -4.40 -2.39 12.08
C ILE A 124 -5.73 -2.87 11.48
N PRO A 125 -6.79 -2.04 11.35
CA PRO A 125 -8.05 -2.51 10.79
C PRO A 125 -7.89 -2.97 9.34
N ILE A 126 -7.11 -2.26 8.52
CA ILE A 126 -6.89 -2.61 7.11
C ILE A 126 -6.04 -3.88 6.98
N TYR A 127 -5.08 -4.08 7.86
CA TYR A 127 -4.32 -5.33 7.95
C TYR A 127 -5.25 -6.53 8.23
N VAL A 128 -6.13 -6.41 9.21
CA VAL A 128 -7.09 -7.47 9.57
C VAL A 128 -8.05 -7.74 8.41
N LEU A 129 -8.61 -6.69 7.80
CA LEU A 129 -9.48 -6.81 6.62
C LEU A 129 -8.78 -7.47 5.45
N ALA A 130 -7.55 -7.07 5.13
CA ALA A 130 -6.75 -7.69 4.07
C ALA A 130 -6.44 -9.16 4.38
N ARG A 131 -6.12 -9.49 5.63
CA ARG A 131 -5.90 -10.89 6.05
C ARG A 131 -7.15 -11.74 5.88
N LEU A 132 -8.32 -11.22 6.29
CA LEU A 132 -9.60 -11.88 6.12
C LEU A 132 -9.94 -12.06 4.64
N PHE A 133 -9.75 -11.03 3.83
CA PHE A 133 -9.95 -11.08 2.38
C PHE A 133 -9.11 -12.18 1.74
N VAL A 134 -7.82 -12.28 2.08
CA VAL A 134 -6.93 -13.33 1.55
C VAL A 134 -7.40 -14.72 1.98
N PHE A 135 -7.85 -14.88 3.23
CA PHE A 135 -8.38 -16.15 3.71
C PHE A 135 -9.64 -16.58 2.93
N VAL A 136 -10.61 -15.66 2.78
CA VAL A 136 -11.85 -15.91 2.02
C VAL A 136 -11.54 -16.20 0.55
N TRP A 137 -10.61 -15.45 -0.04
CA TRP A 137 -10.14 -15.65 -1.41
C TRP A 137 -9.60 -17.06 -1.62
N ARG A 138 -8.69 -17.50 -0.75
CA ARG A 138 -8.07 -18.83 -0.87
C ARG A 138 -9.06 -19.97 -0.62
N LYS A 139 -9.96 -19.82 0.34
CA LYS A 139 -10.91 -20.87 0.71
C LYS A 139 -12.03 -21.05 -0.31
N TYR A 140 -12.58 -19.95 -0.83
CA TYR A 140 -13.80 -19.97 -1.63
C TYR A 140 -13.57 -19.52 -3.08
N LEU A 141 -12.95 -18.35 -3.31
CA LEU A 141 -12.88 -17.75 -4.64
C LEU A 141 -11.84 -18.39 -5.57
N ALA A 142 -10.74 -18.91 -5.03
CA ALA A 142 -9.65 -19.48 -5.83
C ALA A 142 -10.12 -20.61 -6.76
N LYS A 143 -11.12 -21.40 -6.34
CA LYS A 143 -11.72 -22.48 -7.16
C LYS A 143 -12.50 -21.94 -8.36
N TYR A 144 -13.22 -20.83 -8.19
CA TYR A 144 -13.99 -20.21 -9.27
C TYR A 144 -13.10 -19.47 -10.26
N VAL A 145 -12.06 -18.79 -9.77
CA VAL A 145 -11.09 -18.08 -10.63
C VAL A 145 -10.33 -19.05 -11.55
N ARG A 146 -9.95 -20.24 -11.04
CA ARG A 146 -9.37 -21.31 -11.89
C ARG A 146 -10.33 -21.79 -12.97
N LYS A 147 -11.64 -21.81 -12.67
CA LYS A 147 -12.70 -22.25 -13.60
C LYS A 147 -13.05 -21.19 -14.65
N LEU A 148 -12.82 -19.91 -14.35
CA LEU A 148 -13.16 -18.76 -15.20
C LEU A 148 -12.24 -18.56 -16.43
N GLY A 149 -11.25 -19.43 -16.69
CA GLY A 149 -10.45 -19.38 -17.92
C GLY A 149 -9.57 -18.12 -18.09
N PHE A 150 -9.54 -17.20 -17.12
CA PHE A 150 -8.72 -15.98 -17.19
C PHE A 150 -7.21 -16.30 -17.24
N LEU A 151 -6.80 -17.40 -16.59
CA LEU A 151 -5.43 -17.92 -16.68
C LEU A 151 -5.12 -18.48 -18.08
N THR A 152 -6.11 -19.04 -18.77
CA THR A 152 -5.96 -19.57 -20.14
C THR A 152 -5.86 -18.45 -21.17
N ILE A 153 -6.62 -17.37 -21.01
CA ILE A 153 -6.57 -16.17 -21.87
C ILE A 153 -5.22 -15.45 -21.69
N VAL A 154 -4.69 -15.39 -20.46
CA VAL A 154 -3.36 -14.80 -20.18
C VAL A 154 -2.22 -15.69 -20.69
N LYS A 155 -2.37 -17.02 -20.68
CA LYS A 155 -1.41 -17.97 -21.30
C LYS A 155 -1.27 -17.78 -22.82
N GLN A 156 -2.29 -17.23 -23.49
CA GLN A 156 -2.32 -17.03 -24.95
C GLN A 156 -1.75 -15.69 -25.42
N LEU A 157 -1.33 -14.79 -24.50
CA LEU A 157 -0.69 -13.53 -24.87
C LEU A 157 0.77 -13.78 -25.29
N PRO A 158 1.18 -13.39 -26.52
CA PRO A 158 2.55 -13.62 -27.00
C PRO A 158 3.55 -12.85 -26.13
N GLY A 159 4.56 -13.56 -25.59
CA GLY A 159 5.63 -13.00 -24.74
C GLY A 159 5.60 -13.39 -23.26
N ILE A 160 4.62 -14.17 -22.80
CA ILE A 160 4.51 -14.62 -21.39
C ILE A 160 4.98 -16.08 -21.19
N SER A 161 5.24 -16.83 -22.26
CA SER A 161 5.68 -18.23 -22.21
C SER A 161 6.98 -18.44 -21.40
N LYS A 162 7.97 -17.56 -21.56
CA LYS A 162 9.24 -17.63 -20.78
C LYS A 162 9.06 -17.38 -19.28
N VAL A 163 8.02 -16.66 -18.88
CA VAL A 163 7.71 -16.42 -17.46
C VAL A 163 6.89 -17.57 -16.88
N LEU A 164 6.16 -18.32 -17.71
CA LEU A 164 5.39 -19.49 -17.31
C LEU A 164 6.27 -20.72 -17.11
N GLU A 165 7.29 -20.94 -17.95
CA GLU A 165 8.24 -22.05 -17.79
C GLU A 165 9.01 -21.95 -16.46
N LEU A 166 9.44 -20.75 -16.08
CA LEU A 166 10.10 -20.48 -14.78
C LEU A 166 9.16 -20.61 -13.57
N VAL A 167 7.84 -20.68 -13.78
CA VAL A 167 6.83 -20.80 -12.72
C VAL A 167 6.33 -22.25 -12.60
N GLU A 168 6.30 -23.02 -13.68
CA GLU A 168 6.03 -24.47 -13.65
C GLU A 168 7.20 -25.26 -13.05
N GLU A 169 8.43 -24.75 -13.08
CA GLU A 169 9.61 -25.40 -12.46
C GLU A 169 9.64 -25.30 -10.92
N TYR A 170 8.73 -24.54 -10.30
CA TYR A 170 8.65 -24.33 -8.84
C TYR A 170 7.29 -24.70 -8.21
N VAL A 171 6.45 -25.46 -8.94
CA VAL A 171 5.22 -26.09 -8.40
C VAL A 171 5.48 -27.55 -8.05
#